data_AF-A0AAV7Y439-F1
#
_entry.id   AF-A0AAV7Y439-F1
#
_cell.length_a   1.000
_cell.length_b   1.000
_cell.length_c   1.000
_cell.angle_alpha   90.00
_cell.angle_beta   90.00
_cell.angle_gamma   90.00
#
_symmetry.space_group_name_H-M   'P 1'
#
loop_
_entity.id
_entity.type
_entity.pdbx_description
1 polymer ?
#
loop_
_entity_poly.entity_id
_entity_poly.type
_entity_poly.pdbx_seq_one_letter_code
_entity_poly.pdbx_strand_id
1 'polypeptide(L)'
;MATGKFCEEINTFFQSFQGVKYVEDPEPGQIRIAVTATSPHVALWDKMLEEMAGWEFLGSTRVEVVRNWRMTTVGFKELFFDLCVPDPVNPCKELMPYLPVGHAVQDCEENFFAGLRFNGGHRMNPAAADIPSAFLRTFVRNLTSKSKKKNCLDDAAIHLFDFEELMRSLPEKPPDAQHSAEMVQEADVEEEEEELDLQAGPQ
;
A
#
# COMPACT_ATOMS: atom_id res chain seq x y z
N MET A 1 -29.11 -0.48 -10.06
CA MET A 1 -27.97 -1.10 -10.78
C MET A 1 -26.66 -0.35 -10.52
N ALA A 2 -26.64 0.99 -10.41
CA ALA A 2 -25.40 1.74 -10.16
C ALA A 2 -24.65 1.36 -8.86
N THR A 3 -25.35 1.21 -7.73
CA THR A 3 -24.70 0.88 -6.44
C THR A 3 -24.01 -0.47 -6.44
N GLY A 4 -24.61 -1.50 -7.05
CA GLY A 4 -24.03 -2.84 -7.09
C GLY A 4 -22.70 -2.86 -7.86
N LYS A 5 -22.69 -2.19 -9.02
CA LYS A 5 -21.48 -2.04 -9.84
C LYS A 5 -20.37 -1.30 -9.07
N PHE A 6 -20.72 -0.18 -8.44
CA PHE A 6 -19.77 0.57 -7.61
C PHE A 6 -19.19 -0.29 -6.49
N CYS A 7 -20.02 -1.01 -5.73
CA CYS A 7 -19.54 -1.88 -4.65
C CYS A 7 -18.61 -2.99 -5.16
N GLU A 8 -18.88 -3.55 -6.35
CA GLU A 8 -18.05 -4.56 -6.98
C GLU A 8 -16.70 -4.00 -7.44
N GLU A 9 -16.70 -2.79 -8.04
CA GLU A 9 -15.47 -2.08 -8.45
C GLU A 9 -14.58 -1.77 -7.24
N ILE A 10 -15.16 -1.20 -6.18
CA ILE A 10 -14.45 -0.93 -4.93
C ILE A 10 -13.91 -2.21 -4.30
N ASN A 11 -14.73 -3.27 -4.22
CA ASN A 11 -14.30 -4.55 -3.66
C ASN A 11 -13.13 -5.15 -4.46
N THR A 12 -13.18 -5.07 -5.79
CA THR A 12 -12.10 -5.56 -6.67
C THR A 12 -10.83 -4.74 -6.47
N PHE A 13 -10.95 -3.41 -6.38
CA PHE A 13 -9.85 -2.51 -6.07
C PHE A 13 -9.18 -2.84 -4.73
N PHE A 14 -9.94 -3.03 -3.65
CA PHE A 14 -9.36 -3.40 -2.35
C PHE A 14 -8.70 -4.78 -2.35
N GLN A 15 -9.29 -5.75 -3.06
CA GLN A 15 -8.69 -7.08 -3.19
C GLN A 15 -7.33 -7.06 -3.88
N SER A 16 -7.10 -6.06 -4.74
CA SER A 16 -5.83 -5.88 -5.44
C SER A 16 -4.65 -5.57 -4.52
N PHE A 17 -4.89 -5.13 -3.29
CA PHE A 17 -3.85 -4.85 -2.29
C PHE A 17 -3.66 -6.00 -1.28
N GLN A 18 -4.41 -7.09 -1.40
CA GLN A 18 -4.34 -8.24 -0.48
C GLN A 18 -3.48 -9.38 -1.01
N GLY A 19 -2.89 -9.20 -2.19
CA GLY A 19 -2.10 -10.20 -2.88
C GLY A 19 -0.72 -10.42 -2.26
N VAL A 20 -0.44 -11.67 -1.88
CA VAL A 20 0.88 -12.09 -1.36
C VAL A 20 1.52 -13.17 -2.24
N LYS A 21 0.70 -14.06 -2.79
CA LYS A 21 1.19 -15.25 -3.49
C LYS A 21 1.50 -14.96 -4.95
N TYR A 22 2.71 -15.26 -5.39
CA TYR A 22 3.07 -15.29 -6.81
C TYR A 22 2.30 -16.37 -7.57
N VAL A 23 1.84 -16.01 -8.76
CA VAL A 23 1.21 -16.91 -9.74
C VAL A 23 1.80 -16.55 -11.10
N GLU A 24 2.43 -17.53 -11.75
CA GLU A 24 3.13 -17.33 -13.03
C GLU A 24 2.15 -16.98 -14.16
N ASP A 25 1.04 -17.73 -14.25
CA ASP A 25 -0.01 -17.53 -15.25
C ASP A 25 -1.35 -17.24 -14.56
N PRO A 26 -1.62 -15.98 -14.18
CA PRO A 26 -2.88 -15.63 -13.53
C PRO A 26 -4.05 -15.67 -14.52
N GLU A 27 -5.19 -16.18 -14.05
CA GLU A 27 -6.43 -16.14 -14.82
C GLU A 27 -6.87 -14.67 -15.06
N PRO A 28 -7.58 -14.37 -16.17
CA PRO A 28 -8.10 -13.03 -16.40
C PRO A 28 -8.93 -12.53 -15.21
N GLY A 29 -8.56 -11.35 -14.67
CA GLY A 29 -9.22 -10.75 -13.52
C GLY A 29 -8.79 -11.31 -12.15
N GLN A 30 -7.82 -12.22 -12.10
CA GLN A 30 -7.27 -12.71 -10.84
C GLN A 30 -6.41 -11.64 -10.16
N ILE A 31 -7.02 -10.93 -9.19
CA ILE A 31 -6.40 -9.78 -8.52
C ILE A 31 -5.91 -10.09 -7.08
N ARG A 32 -6.26 -11.25 -6.51
CA ARG A 32 -5.83 -11.65 -5.16
C ARG A 32 -4.49 -12.41 -5.19
N ILE A 33 -3.50 -11.85 -5.87
CA ILE A 33 -2.17 -12.43 -6.08
C ILE A 33 -1.12 -11.31 -6.00
N ALA A 34 0.16 -11.67 -5.83
CA ALA A 34 1.22 -10.68 -5.92
C ALA A 34 1.22 -10.01 -7.31
N VAL A 35 1.65 -8.75 -7.36
CA VAL A 35 1.67 -7.97 -8.59
C VAL A 35 2.84 -8.44 -9.45
N THR A 36 2.54 -8.82 -10.69
CA THR A 36 3.51 -9.22 -11.72
C THR A 36 3.31 -8.38 -12.97
N ALA A 37 4.29 -8.39 -13.88
CA ALA A 37 4.18 -7.71 -15.17
C ALA A 37 3.00 -8.19 -16.04
N THR A 38 2.54 -9.42 -15.83
CA THR A 38 1.43 -10.04 -16.56
C THR A 38 0.09 -9.94 -15.82
N SER A 39 0.10 -9.54 -14.55
CA SER A 39 -1.10 -9.46 -13.72
C SER A 39 -1.98 -8.25 -14.08
N PRO A 40 -3.29 -8.30 -13.84
CA PRO A 40 -4.21 -7.22 -14.22
C PRO A 40 -4.16 -5.95 -13.33
N HIS A 41 -3.25 -5.89 -12.34
CA HIS A 41 -3.22 -4.84 -11.32
C HIS A 41 -3.02 -3.44 -11.87
N VAL A 42 -1.99 -3.23 -12.70
CA VAL A 42 -1.66 -1.90 -13.20
C VAL A 42 -2.82 -1.29 -13.98
N ALA A 43 -3.45 -2.09 -14.86
CA ALA A 43 -4.62 -1.66 -15.61
C ALA A 43 -5.83 -1.36 -14.72
N LEU A 44 -6.06 -2.17 -13.68
CA LEU A 44 -7.11 -1.92 -12.69
C LEU A 44 -6.83 -0.61 -11.93
N TRP A 45 -5.59 -0.39 -11.48
CA TRP A 45 -5.20 0.80 -10.74
C TRP A 45 -5.37 2.06 -11.57
N ASP A 46 -4.99 2.03 -12.85
CA ASP A 46 -5.17 3.17 -13.75
C ASP A 46 -6.64 3.52 -13.95
N LYS A 47 -7.49 2.51 -14.19
CA LYS A 47 -8.94 2.69 -14.25
C LYS A 47 -9.49 3.33 -12.96
N MET A 48 -9.09 2.81 -11.81
CA MET A 48 -9.60 3.28 -10.52
C MET A 48 -9.09 4.68 -10.17
N LEU A 49 -7.86 5.04 -10.54
CA LEU A 49 -7.31 6.38 -10.36
C LEU A 49 -8.09 7.42 -11.17
N GLU A 50 -8.45 7.09 -12.42
CA GLU A 50 -9.29 7.94 -13.28
C GLU A 50 -10.70 8.08 -12.69
N GLU A 51 -11.32 6.98 -12.27
CA GLU A 51 -12.66 7.00 -11.66
C GLU A 51 -12.68 7.83 -10.36
N MET A 52 -11.70 7.65 -9.48
CA MET A 52 -11.57 8.37 -8.22
C MET A 52 -11.34 9.88 -8.40
N ALA A 53 -10.75 10.32 -9.51
CA ALA A 53 -10.58 11.73 -9.81
C ALA A 53 -11.92 12.45 -10.04
N GLY A 54 -12.94 11.74 -10.51
CA GLY A 54 -14.28 12.27 -10.73
C GLY A 54 -15.24 12.09 -9.56
N TRP A 55 -14.80 11.61 -8.40
CA TRP A 55 -15.68 11.41 -7.24
C TRP A 55 -15.86 12.68 -6.44
N GLU A 56 -17.11 13.08 -6.24
CA GLU A 56 -17.50 14.17 -5.37
C GLU A 56 -18.25 13.64 -4.15
N PHE A 57 -17.86 14.10 -2.97
CA PHE A 57 -18.58 13.77 -1.74
C PHE A 57 -19.70 14.77 -1.50
N LEU A 58 -20.92 14.27 -1.35
CA LEU A 58 -22.06 15.10 -0.96
C LEU A 58 -21.94 15.47 0.53
N GLY A 59 -21.50 16.68 0.82
CA GLY A 59 -21.42 17.22 2.19
C GLY A 59 -20.30 18.24 2.34
N SER A 60 -20.31 18.99 3.45
CA SER A 60 -19.31 20.03 3.74
C SER A 60 -18.04 19.49 4.40
N THR A 61 -17.95 18.18 4.63
CA THR A 61 -16.82 17.57 5.32
C THR A 61 -15.83 17.05 4.30
N ARG A 62 -14.61 17.57 4.34
CA ARG A 62 -13.48 17.07 3.56
C ARG A 62 -13.23 15.60 3.90
N VAL A 63 -13.33 14.72 2.91
CA VAL A 63 -13.10 13.28 3.07
C VAL A 63 -11.73 12.94 2.47
N GLU A 64 -10.71 12.91 3.33
CA GLU A 64 -9.32 12.60 2.96
C GLU A 64 -9.13 11.18 2.38
N VAL A 65 -10.12 10.31 2.53
CA VAL A 65 -10.00 8.88 2.23
C VAL A 65 -9.65 8.62 0.77
N VAL A 66 -10.27 9.35 -0.17
CA VAL A 66 -10.04 9.15 -1.61
C VAL A 66 -8.68 9.69 -2.02
N ARG A 67 -8.25 10.83 -1.46
CA ARG A 67 -6.90 11.35 -1.65
C ARG A 67 -5.86 10.31 -1.21
N ASN A 68 -6.05 9.73 -0.02
CA ASN A 68 -5.17 8.69 0.50
C ASN A 68 -5.17 7.43 -0.39
N TRP A 69 -6.33 6.97 -0.86
CA TRP A 69 -6.41 5.82 -1.78
C TRP A 69 -5.67 6.08 -3.08
N ARG A 70 -5.80 7.28 -3.66
CA ARG A 70 -5.06 7.68 -4.87
C ARG A 70 -3.55 7.68 -4.60
N MET A 71 -3.10 8.33 -3.53
CA MET A 71 -1.68 8.37 -3.16
C MET A 71 -1.10 6.96 -2.94
N THR A 72 -1.80 6.11 -2.19
CA THR A 72 -1.37 4.73 -1.94
C THR A 72 -1.29 3.94 -3.25
N THR A 73 -2.27 4.11 -4.14
CA THR A 73 -2.28 3.41 -5.44
C THR A 73 -1.11 3.84 -6.33
N VAL A 74 -0.85 5.15 -6.41
CA VAL A 74 0.31 5.68 -7.15
C VAL A 74 1.61 5.14 -6.55
N GLY A 75 1.77 5.18 -5.22
CA GLY A 75 2.97 4.68 -4.55
C GLY A 75 3.23 3.19 -4.80
N PHE A 76 2.19 2.34 -4.75
CA PHE A 76 2.36 0.92 -5.07
C PHE A 76 2.65 0.68 -6.55
N LYS A 77 2.07 1.48 -7.45
CA LYS A 77 2.37 1.43 -8.88
C LYS A 77 3.83 1.78 -9.15
N GLU A 78 4.32 2.88 -8.60
CA GLU A 78 5.72 3.29 -8.71
C GLU A 78 6.67 2.24 -8.12
N LEU A 79 6.37 1.75 -6.92
CA LEU A 79 7.16 0.70 -6.27
C LEU A 79 7.25 -0.57 -7.13
N PHE A 80 6.14 -0.97 -7.77
CA PHE A 80 6.15 -2.10 -8.69
C PHE A 80 7.06 -1.86 -9.90
N PHE A 81 6.99 -0.68 -10.53
CA PHE A 81 7.87 -0.38 -11.66
C PHE A 81 9.34 -0.29 -11.25
N ASP A 82 9.64 0.28 -10.08
CA ASP A 82 11.01 0.44 -9.62
C ASP A 82 11.68 -0.86 -9.18
N LEU A 83 10.92 -1.79 -8.60
CA LEU A 83 11.46 -3.04 -8.05
C LEU A 83 11.31 -4.23 -8.99
N CYS A 84 10.25 -4.27 -9.80
CA CYS A 84 9.85 -5.47 -10.53
C CYS A 84 9.88 -5.35 -12.06
N VAL A 85 10.03 -4.14 -12.60
CA VAL A 85 10.12 -3.95 -14.05
C VAL A 85 11.56 -3.61 -14.42
N PRO A 86 12.22 -4.40 -15.29
CA PRO A 86 13.56 -4.10 -15.74
C PRO A 86 13.64 -2.71 -16.39
N ASP A 87 14.59 -1.90 -15.93
CA ASP A 87 14.86 -0.58 -16.52
C ASP A 87 15.58 -0.78 -17.87
N PRO A 88 15.09 -0.17 -18.98
CA PRO A 88 15.75 -0.23 -20.27
C PRO A 88 17.22 0.26 -20.25
N VAL A 89 17.55 1.15 -19.32
CA VAL A 89 18.88 1.73 -19.11
C VAL A 89 19.72 0.87 -18.17
N ASN A 90 19.09 0.15 -17.22
CA ASN A 90 19.74 -0.74 -16.28
C ASN A 90 19.02 -2.10 -16.19
N PRO A 91 19.31 -3.04 -17.11
CA PRO A 91 18.61 -4.34 -17.18
C PRO A 91 18.78 -5.23 -15.94
N CYS A 92 19.77 -4.93 -15.08
CA CYS A 92 19.99 -5.61 -13.81
C CYS A 92 19.16 -5.03 -12.64
N LYS A 93 18.25 -4.05 -12.89
CA LYS A 93 17.43 -3.39 -11.88
C LYS A 93 16.23 -4.22 -11.41
N GLU A 94 15.98 -5.41 -11.96
CA GLU A 94 14.96 -6.30 -11.42
C GLU A 94 15.41 -6.83 -10.05
N LEU A 95 14.98 -6.14 -8.99
CA LEU A 95 15.28 -6.49 -7.61
C LEU A 95 14.30 -7.55 -7.09
N MET A 96 13.09 -7.57 -7.62
CA MET A 96 12.03 -8.48 -7.21
C MET A 96 11.24 -9.00 -8.41
N PRO A 97 11.00 -10.31 -8.54
CA PRO A 97 10.20 -10.86 -9.65
C PRO A 97 8.70 -10.51 -9.57
N TYR A 98 8.23 -10.07 -8.40
CA TYR A 98 6.85 -9.67 -8.14
C TYR A 98 6.76 -8.81 -6.88
N LEU A 99 5.68 -8.04 -6.74
CA LEU A 99 5.43 -7.21 -5.55
C LEU A 99 4.29 -7.81 -4.68
N PRO A 100 4.59 -8.34 -3.49
CA PRO A 100 3.58 -8.86 -2.56
C PRO A 100 2.94 -7.71 -1.75
N VAL A 101 2.06 -6.95 -2.37
CA VAL A 101 1.38 -5.78 -1.78
C VAL A 101 0.69 -6.08 -0.43
N GLY A 102 0.22 -7.31 -0.21
CA GLY A 102 -0.37 -7.73 1.06
C GLY A 102 0.60 -7.80 2.24
N HIS A 103 1.91 -7.64 2.04
CA HIS A 103 2.88 -7.47 3.13
C HIS A 103 3.06 -6.02 3.57
N ALA A 104 2.63 -5.05 2.76
CA ALA A 104 2.77 -3.63 3.05
C ALA A 104 1.55 -3.05 3.80
N VAL A 105 0.51 -3.85 4.05
CA VAL A 105 -0.62 -3.46 4.90
C VAL A 105 -0.28 -3.64 6.39
N GLN A 106 -0.92 -2.84 7.25
CA GLN A 106 -0.68 -2.86 8.70
C GLN A 106 -1.31 -4.08 9.43
N ASP A 107 -1.96 -5.00 8.70
CA ASP A 107 -2.60 -6.19 9.27
C ASP A 107 -1.64 -7.02 10.13
N CYS A 108 -0.36 -7.11 9.78
CA CYS A 108 0.61 -7.87 10.56
C CYS A 108 0.83 -7.25 11.95
N GLU A 109 0.86 -5.93 12.03
CA GLU A 109 0.98 -5.15 13.27
C GLU A 109 -0.31 -5.24 14.10
N GLU A 110 -1.48 -5.09 13.46
CA GLU A 110 -2.77 -5.24 14.13
C GLU A 110 -2.95 -6.64 14.73
N ASN A 111 -2.58 -7.68 13.97
CA ASN A 111 -2.59 -9.06 14.43
C ASN A 111 -1.61 -9.30 15.58
N PHE A 112 -0.45 -8.63 15.56
CA PHE A 112 0.49 -8.67 16.67
C PHE A 112 -0.12 -8.04 17.94
N PHE A 113 -0.73 -6.87 17.84
CA PHE A 113 -1.42 -6.22 18.96
C PHE A 113 -2.62 -7.03 19.45
N ALA A 114 -3.35 -7.71 18.57
CA ALA A 114 -4.39 -8.65 18.97
C ALA A 114 -3.80 -9.82 19.78
N GLY A 115 -2.66 -10.36 19.34
CA GLY A 115 -1.90 -11.39 20.05
C GLY A 115 -1.44 -10.94 21.44
N LEU A 116 -0.97 -9.69 21.58
CA LEU A 116 -0.61 -9.09 22.87
C LEU A 116 -1.81 -9.05 23.83
N ARG A 117 -2.97 -8.59 23.35
CA ARG A 117 -4.20 -8.51 24.14
C ARG A 117 -4.68 -9.90 24.57
N PHE A 118 -4.64 -10.89 23.67
CA PHE A 118 -5.04 -12.26 23.97
C PHE A 118 -4.17 -12.91 25.07
N ASN A 119 -2.88 -12.60 25.10
CA ASN A 119 -1.94 -13.12 26.10
C ASN A 119 -2.10 -12.48 27.49
N GLY A 120 -2.88 -11.40 27.60
CA GLY A 120 -3.26 -10.79 28.86
C GLY A 120 -4.42 -11.50 29.59
N GLY A 121 -4.99 -12.56 28.99
CA GLY A 121 -6.17 -13.24 29.53
C GLY A 121 -7.38 -12.29 29.57
N HIS A 122 -7.95 -12.06 30.76
CA HIS A 122 -9.05 -11.11 30.92
C HIS A 122 -8.63 -9.63 30.81
N ARG A 123 -7.33 -9.32 30.78
CA ARG A 123 -6.82 -7.95 30.62
C ARG A 123 -6.69 -7.58 29.15
N MET A 124 -7.84 -7.49 28.47
CA MET A 124 -7.93 -7.14 27.04
C MET A 124 -7.44 -5.72 26.71
N ASN A 125 -7.35 -4.85 27.71
CA ASN A 125 -6.83 -3.49 27.59
C ASN A 125 -5.69 -3.30 28.61
N PRO A 126 -4.45 -3.76 28.29
CA PRO A 126 -3.32 -3.64 29.19
C PRO A 126 -2.94 -2.17 29.40
N ALA A 127 -2.47 -1.81 30.60
CA ALA A 127 -1.87 -0.50 30.80
C ALA A 127 -0.52 -0.41 30.06
N ALA A 128 -0.05 0.80 29.76
CA ALA A 128 1.24 0.98 29.09
C ALA A 128 2.40 0.26 29.81
N ALA A 129 2.37 0.23 31.15
CA ALA A 129 3.35 -0.48 31.98
C ALA A 129 3.34 -2.01 31.80
N ASP A 130 2.21 -2.59 31.35
CA ASP A 130 2.05 -4.03 31.14
C ASP A 130 2.52 -4.47 29.74
N ILE A 131 2.60 -3.54 28.78
CA ILE A 131 2.95 -3.82 27.37
C ILE A 131 4.32 -4.49 27.24
N PRO A 132 5.42 -4.00 27.86
CA PRO A 132 6.73 -4.65 27.73
C PRO A 132 6.74 -6.10 28.20
N SER A 133 6.01 -6.39 29.28
CA SER A 133 5.87 -7.76 29.81
C SER A 133 5.04 -8.66 28.89
N ALA A 134 3.95 -8.13 28.32
CA ALA A 134 3.13 -8.84 27.33
C ALA A 134 3.90 -9.11 26.04
N PHE A 135 4.71 -8.14 25.59
CA PHE A 135 5.62 -8.26 24.45
C PHE A 135 6.61 -9.39 24.66
N LEU A 136 7.36 -9.36 25.77
CA LEU A 136 8.37 -10.38 26.07
C LEU A 136 7.75 -11.78 26.13
N ARG A 137 6.59 -11.93 26.78
CA ARG A 137 5.88 -13.21 26.83
C ARG A 137 5.49 -13.71 25.43
N THR A 138 4.96 -12.82 24.60
CA THR A 138 4.56 -13.15 23.21
C THR A 138 5.77 -13.55 22.38
N PHE A 139 6.87 -12.80 22.49
CA PHE A 139 8.11 -13.08 21.79
C PHE A 139 8.72 -14.44 22.18
N VAL A 140 8.89 -14.70 23.48
CA VAL A 140 9.41 -15.98 23.99
C VAL A 140 8.52 -17.15 23.57
N ARG A 141 7.19 -16.98 23.65
CA ARG A 141 6.24 -18.00 23.21
C ARG A 141 6.41 -18.29 21.71
N ASN A 142 6.52 -17.26 20.88
CA ASN A 142 6.66 -17.45 19.43
C ASN A 142 7.99 -18.14 19.07
N LEU A 143 9.11 -17.78 19.73
CA LEU A 143 10.41 -18.45 19.55
C LEU A 143 10.40 -19.92 19.98
N THR A 144 9.65 -20.26 21.02
CA THR A 144 9.58 -21.63 21.56
C THR A 144 8.50 -22.49 20.91
N SER A 145 7.56 -21.86 20.20
CA SER A 145 6.50 -22.56 19.49
C SER A 145 7.03 -23.15 18.18
N LYS A 146 6.88 -24.47 18.00
CA LYS A 146 7.11 -25.10 16.70
C LYS A 146 5.92 -24.81 15.81
N SER A 147 6.10 -23.92 14.81
CA SER A 147 5.06 -23.74 13.79
C SER A 147 4.82 -25.05 13.04
N LYS A 148 3.55 -25.48 12.97
CA LYS A 148 3.15 -26.65 12.17
C LYS A 148 3.11 -26.35 10.66
N LYS A 149 3.13 -25.07 10.28
CA LYS A 149 3.14 -24.61 8.89
C LYS A 149 4.48 -23.92 8.63
N LYS A 150 5.23 -24.40 7.64
CA LYS A 150 6.48 -23.76 7.21
C LYS A 150 6.12 -22.39 6.62
N ASN A 151 6.47 -21.29 7.28
CA ASN A 151 6.40 -19.94 6.70
C ASN A 151 7.74 -19.52 6.08
N CYS A 152 8.76 -20.38 6.10
CA CYS A 152 10.10 -20.09 5.61
C CYS A 152 10.24 -20.33 4.10
N LEU A 153 9.15 -20.19 3.34
CA LEU A 153 9.27 -20.13 1.89
C LEU A 153 9.77 -18.72 1.57
N ASP A 154 10.77 -18.64 0.70
CA ASP A 154 11.25 -17.37 0.18
C ASP A 154 10.09 -16.70 -0.58
N ASP A 155 9.55 -15.63 -0.01
CA ASP A 155 8.45 -14.83 -0.53
C ASP A 155 8.94 -13.54 -1.19
N ALA A 156 10.26 -13.46 -1.46
CA ALA A 156 10.98 -12.30 -1.97
C ALA A 156 10.81 -11.02 -1.12
N ALA A 157 10.12 -11.10 0.03
CA ALA A 157 9.79 -9.94 0.84
C ALA A 157 10.98 -9.44 1.66
N ILE A 158 12.10 -10.15 1.67
CA ILE A 158 13.33 -9.71 2.33
C ILE A 158 13.77 -8.31 1.87
N HIS A 159 13.58 -8.00 0.59
CA HIS A 159 13.87 -6.69 0.01
C HIS A 159 12.89 -5.59 0.48
N LEU A 160 11.69 -5.96 0.94
CA LEU A 160 10.74 -5.01 1.55
C LEU A 160 11.04 -4.77 3.04
N PHE A 161 11.63 -5.74 3.74
CA PHE A 161 11.92 -5.66 5.16
C PHE A 161 13.31 -5.07 5.45
N ASP A 162 14.28 -5.24 4.56
CA ASP A 162 15.59 -4.59 4.65
C ASP A 162 15.60 -3.29 3.84
N PHE A 163 14.97 -2.25 4.41
CA PHE A 163 14.91 -0.93 3.81
C PHE A 163 16.31 -0.33 3.58
N GLU A 164 17.31 -0.69 4.39
CA GLU A 164 18.66 -0.16 4.25
C GLU A 164 19.38 -0.79 3.05
N GLU A 165 19.24 -2.10 2.84
CA GLU A 165 19.71 -2.81 1.65
C GLU A 165 18.95 -2.38 0.39
N LEU A 166 17.64 -2.16 0.50
CA LEU A 166 16.83 -1.61 -0.58
C LEU A 166 17.34 -0.22 -1.00
N MET A 167 17.49 0.70 -0.05
CA MET A 167 17.93 2.07 -0.34
C MET A 167 19.36 2.12 -0.90
N ARG A 168 20.22 1.14 -0.59
CA ARG A 168 21.56 1.00 -1.19
C ARG A 168 21.56 0.37 -2.58
N SER A 169 20.58 -0.48 -2.89
CA SER A 169 20.48 -1.16 -4.19
C SER A 169 19.73 -0.32 -5.23
N LEU A 170 18.96 0.69 -4.80
CA LEU A 170 18.36 1.67 -5.69
C LEU A 170 19.44 2.59 -6.31
N PRO A 171 19.47 2.75 -7.64
CA PRO A 171 20.37 3.71 -8.28
C PRO A 171 19.99 5.14 -7.86
N GLU A 172 21.00 6.02 -7.70
CA GLU A 172 20.75 7.44 -7.48
C GLU A 172 19.89 7.99 -8.64
N LYS A 173 18.75 8.59 -8.30
CA LYS A 173 17.80 9.13 -9.29
C LYS A 173 18.55 10.17 -10.14
N PRO A 174 18.53 10.08 -11.49
CA PRO A 174 19.09 11.15 -12.32
C PRO A 174 18.35 12.47 -12.02
N PRO A 175 19.03 13.62 -12.13
CA PRO A 175 18.53 14.93 -11.70
C PRO A 175 17.25 15.42 -12.43
N ASP A 176 16.75 14.67 -13.41
CA ASP A 176 15.65 15.09 -14.28
C ASP A 176 14.28 14.51 -13.88
N ALA A 177 14.18 13.76 -12.77
CA ALA A 177 12.91 13.20 -12.28
C ALA A 177 12.03 14.22 -11.51
N GLN A 178 11.95 15.46 -12.00
CA GLN A 178 11.10 16.52 -11.43
C GLN A 178 9.62 16.44 -11.87
N HIS A 179 9.27 15.60 -12.85
CA HIS A 179 7.90 15.54 -13.38
C HIS A 179 6.83 14.98 -12.41
N SER A 180 7.20 14.32 -11.31
CA SER A 180 6.22 13.84 -10.31
C SER A 180 5.81 14.92 -9.30
N ALA A 181 6.61 15.97 -9.14
CA ALA A 181 6.34 17.05 -8.20
C ALA A 181 5.38 18.12 -8.77
N GLU A 182 5.28 18.22 -10.10
CA GLU A 182 4.41 19.20 -10.76
C GLU A 182 2.92 18.90 -10.55
N MET A 183 2.50 17.62 -10.47
CA MET A 183 1.11 17.27 -10.14
C MET A 183 0.69 17.62 -8.71
N VAL A 184 1.64 17.78 -7.78
CA VAL A 184 1.36 18.23 -6.40
C VAL A 184 1.34 19.76 -6.35
N GLN A 185 2.22 20.42 -7.11
CA GLN A 185 2.30 21.89 -7.13
C GLN A 185 1.16 22.55 -7.92
N GLU A 186 0.64 21.94 -9.00
CA GLU A 186 -0.53 22.49 -9.71
C GLU A 186 -1.79 22.47 -8.85
N ALA A 187 -1.94 21.47 -7.97
CA ALA A 187 -3.05 21.42 -7.01
C ALA A 187 -2.91 22.48 -5.89
N ASP A 188 -1.69 22.74 -5.43
CA ASP A 188 -1.43 23.76 -4.39
C ASP A 188 -1.57 25.19 -4.94
N VAL A 189 -1.30 25.42 -6.24
CA VAL A 189 -1.42 26.75 -6.87
C VAL A 189 -2.87 27.08 -7.22
N GLU A 190 -3.70 26.11 -7.63
CA GLU A 190 -5.14 26.34 -7.79
C GLU A 190 -5.84 26.55 -6.42
N GLU A 191 -5.35 25.96 -5.32
CA GLU A 191 -5.86 26.18 -3.96
C GLU A 191 -5.60 27.61 -3.42
N GLU A 192 -4.50 28.29 -3.78
CA GLU A 192 -4.24 29.68 -3.35
C GLU A 192 -5.07 30.72 -4.13
N GLU A 193 -5.35 30.50 -5.41
CA GLU A 193 -6.14 31.45 -6.22
C GLU A 193 -7.64 31.42 -5.86
N GLU A 194 -8.19 30.25 -5.50
CA GLU A 194 -9.61 30.12 -5.12
C GLU A 194 -9.90 30.68 -3.71
N GLU A 195 -8.94 30.61 -2.78
CA GLU A 195 -9.07 31.16 -1.42
C GLU A 195 -8.95 32.70 -1.39
N LEU A 196 -8.22 33.30 -2.33
CA LEU A 196 -8.09 34.75 -2.50
C LEU A 196 -9.35 35.40 -3.11
N ASP A 197 -10.01 34.73 -4.05
CA ASP A 197 -11.24 35.24 -4.68
C ASP A 197 -12.47 35.17 -3.76
N LEU A 198 -12.48 34.27 -2.77
CA LEU A 198 -13.54 34.18 -1.75
C LEU A 198 -13.43 35.25 -0.65
N GLN A 199 -12.28 35.92 -0.51
CA GLN A 199 -12.09 37.02 0.44
C GLN A 199 -12.33 38.42 -0.17
N ALA A 200 -12.47 38.51 -1.50
CA ALA A 200 -12.72 39.75 -2.22
C ALA A 200 -14.20 39.90 -2.65
N GLY A 201 -15.12 39.88 -1.67
CA GLY A 201 -16.53 40.26 -1.87
C GLY A 201 -16.77 41.77 -1.64
N PRO A 202 -17.72 42.41 -2.37
CA PRO A 202 -17.70 43.84 -2.67
C PRO A 202 -18.03 44.75 -1.48
N GLN A 203 -17.37 45.93 -1.46
CA GLN A 203 -17.60 47.05 -0.54
C GLN A 203 -19.02 47.62 -0.62
#